data_AF-A0A3R8SR77-F1
#
_entry.id   AF-A0A3R8SR77-F1
#
_cell.length_a   1.000
_cell.length_b   1.000
_cell.length_c   1.000
_cell.angle_alpha   90.00
_cell.angle_beta   90.00
_cell.angle_gamma   90.00
#
_symmetry.space_group_name_H-M   'P 1'
#
loop_
_entity.id
_entity.type
_entity.pdbx_description
1 polymer ?
#
loop_
_entity_poly.entity_id
_entity_poly.type
_entity_poly.pdbx_seq_one_letter_code
_entity_poly.pdbx_strand_id
1 'polypeptide(L)'
;MEPVIIIAWITFSVLVGTLGSDRKIGFWGSFLLSIILSPVIALFITLFSKSLTQQRIDDEMLQNQKEQTRLLAEKSDINLVSIADEIEKLLKLKDKGLLTEDEFQQAKQRLINKD
;
A
#
# COMPACT_ATOMS: atom_id res chain seq x y z
N MET A 1 43.29 28.46 -17.20
CA MET A 1 42.68 28.13 -15.88
C MET A 1 41.17 27.98 -16.02
N GLU A 2 40.49 28.91 -16.69
CA GLU A 2 39.02 28.87 -16.92
C GLU A 2 38.45 27.57 -17.54
N PRO A 3 38.93 27.06 -18.70
CA PRO A 3 38.29 25.89 -19.33
C PRO A 3 38.50 24.60 -18.54
N VAL A 4 39.60 24.50 -17.79
CA VAL A 4 39.92 23.31 -16.98
C VAL A 4 38.93 23.14 -15.84
N ILE A 5 38.49 24.25 -15.23
CA ILE A 5 37.51 24.25 -14.15
C ILE A 5 36.15 23.78 -14.66
N ILE A 6 35.72 24.25 -15.84
CA ILE A 6 34.45 23.84 -16.45
C ILE A 6 34.48 22.34 -16.81
N ILE A 7 35.58 21.86 -17.39
CA ILE A 7 35.74 20.43 -17.72
C ILE A 7 35.70 19.58 -16.45
N ALA A 8 36.47 19.96 -15.42
CA ALA A 8 36.47 19.25 -14.14
C ALA A 8 35.07 19.24 -13.48
N TRP A 9 34.34 20.36 -13.57
CA TRP A 9 32.98 20.49 -13.04
C TRP A 9 32.00 19.55 -13.75
N ILE A 10 32.02 19.50 -15.07
CA ILE A 10 31.17 18.62 -15.86
C ILE A 10 31.53 17.15 -15.58
N THR A 11 32.82 16.81 -15.51
CA THR A 11 33.25 15.45 -15.17
C THR A 11 32.74 15.02 -13.79
N PHE A 12 32.87 15.88 -12.76
CA PHE A 12 32.31 15.61 -11.45
C PHE A 12 30.79 15.48 -11.46
N SER A 13 30.11 16.30 -12.26
CA SER A 13 28.65 16.24 -12.43
C SER A 13 28.21 14.89 -13.02
N VAL A 14 28.93 14.37 -14.01
CA VAL A 14 28.67 13.04 -14.59
C VAL A 14 28.84 11.93 -13.55
N LEU A 15 29.87 12.00 -12.68
CA LEU A 15 30.08 11.03 -11.60
C LEU A 15 28.94 11.05 -10.57
N VAL A 16 28.43 12.23 -10.23
CA VAL A 16 27.24 12.35 -9.35
C VAL A 16 26.01 11.76 -10.04
N GLY A 17 25.87 11.98 -11.34
CA GLY A 17 24.84 11.38 -12.18
C GLY A 17 24.84 9.85 -12.09
N THR A 18 26.00 9.20 -12.26
CA THR A 18 26.08 7.73 -12.24
C THR A 18 25.67 7.16 -10.88
N LEU A 19 26.11 7.78 -9.78
CA LEU A 19 25.73 7.41 -8.41
C LEU A 19 24.23 7.60 -8.13
N GLY A 20 23.60 8.55 -8.83
CA GLY A 20 22.17 8.80 -8.75
C GLY A 20 21.28 7.81 -9.52
N SER A 21 21.85 6.94 -10.36
CA SER A 21 21.08 6.04 -11.24
C SER A 21 20.21 5.05 -10.48
N ASP A 22 20.68 4.58 -9.32
CA ASP A 22 19.98 3.61 -8.46
C ASP A 22 18.99 4.27 -7.48
N ARG A 23 18.89 5.60 -7.54
CA ARG A 23 18.04 6.41 -6.66
C ARG A 23 16.78 6.83 -7.41
N LYS A 24 15.74 7.18 -6.65
CA LYS A 24 14.47 7.67 -7.22
C LYS A 24 14.64 8.86 -8.17
N ILE A 25 15.64 9.72 -7.91
CA ILE A 25 15.95 10.92 -8.72
C ILE A 25 16.55 10.52 -10.09
N GLY A 26 17.19 9.35 -10.18
CA GLY A 26 17.81 8.83 -11.39
C GLY A 26 19.06 9.59 -11.85
N PHE A 27 19.67 9.11 -12.93
CA PHE A 27 20.87 9.70 -13.53
C PHE A 27 20.67 11.17 -13.92
N TRP A 28 19.64 11.44 -14.74
CA TRP A 28 19.39 12.77 -15.29
C TRP A 28 19.04 13.80 -14.21
N GLY A 29 18.25 13.41 -13.21
CA GLY A 29 17.94 14.29 -12.09
C GLY A 29 19.20 14.63 -11.29
N SER A 30 20.04 13.64 -11.01
CA SER A 30 21.26 13.80 -10.21
C SER A 30 22.34 14.61 -10.95
N PHE A 31 22.50 14.37 -12.25
CA PHE A 31 23.40 15.10 -13.13
C PHE A 31 23.01 16.57 -13.27
N LEU A 32 21.74 16.86 -13.61
CA LEU A 32 21.29 18.24 -13.75
C LEU A 32 21.33 19.00 -12.42
N LEU A 33 20.97 18.34 -11.32
CA LEU A 33 21.08 18.90 -9.97
C LEU A 33 22.54 19.24 -9.64
N SER A 34 23.50 18.39 -10.04
CA SER A 34 24.93 18.63 -9.83
C SER A 34 25.48 19.81 -10.62
N ILE A 35 24.95 20.07 -11.81
CA ILE A 35 25.32 21.24 -12.62
C ILE A 35 24.81 22.54 -11.98
N ILE A 36 23.56 22.54 -11.49
CA ILE A 36 22.90 23.75 -10.99
C ILE A 36 23.40 24.14 -9.59
N LEU A 37 23.55 23.17 -8.69
CA LEU A 37 23.80 23.45 -7.27
C LEU A 37 25.29 23.43 -6.93
N SER A 38 25.96 22.35 -7.32
CA SER A 38 27.36 21.99 -7.09
C SER A 38 27.42 20.45 -7.05
N PRO A 39 28.43 19.81 -7.66
CA PRO A 39 28.59 18.36 -7.57
C PRO A 39 28.65 17.84 -6.15
N VAL A 40 29.25 18.59 -5.22
CA VAL A 40 29.38 18.18 -3.82
C VAL A 40 28.01 18.17 -3.13
N ILE A 41 27.22 19.23 -3.31
CA ILE A 41 25.91 19.36 -2.66
C ILE A 41 24.92 18.35 -3.27
N ALA A 42 24.95 18.20 -4.59
CA ALA A 42 24.11 17.21 -5.28
C ALA A 42 24.48 15.78 -4.88
N LEU A 43 25.74 15.46 -4.61
CA LEU A 43 26.15 14.15 -4.11
C LEU A 43 25.45 13.81 -2.77
N PHE A 44 25.40 14.75 -1.83
CA PHE A 44 24.68 14.51 -0.57
C PHE A 44 23.18 14.30 -0.81
N ILE A 45 22.53 15.15 -1.59
CA ILE A 45 21.09 15.03 -1.88
C ILE A 45 20.76 13.69 -2.56
N THR A 46 21.59 13.27 -3.50
CA THR A 46 21.40 12.02 -4.24
C THR A 46 21.63 10.81 -3.34
N LEU A 47 22.62 10.84 -2.44
CA LEU A 47 22.85 9.78 -1.46
C LEU A 47 21.71 9.62 -0.45
N PHE A 48 21.14 10.73 0.04
CA PHE A 48 20.00 10.71 0.97
C PHE A 48 18.63 10.48 0.27
N SER A 49 18.60 10.44 -1.06
CA SER A 49 17.39 10.14 -1.81
C SER A 49 16.93 8.70 -1.58
N LYS A 50 15.60 8.48 -1.47
CA LYS A 50 15.02 7.14 -1.34
C LYS A 50 15.52 6.23 -2.47
N SER A 51 15.96 5.03 -2.11
CA SER A 51 16.30 3.97 -3.07
C SER A 51 15.02 3.45 -3.73
N LEU A 52 15.14 3.00 -4.98
CA LEU A 52 14.01 2.45 -5.75
C LEU A 52 13.42 1.19 -5.09
N THR A 53 14.23 0.42 -4.36
CA THR A 53 13.79 -0.76 -3.60
C THR A 53 12.81 -0.40 -2.48
N GLN A 54 13.08 0.70 -1.75
CA GLN A 54 12.18 1.13 -0.68
C GLN A 54 10.81 1.55 -1.23
N GLN A 55 10.77 2.15 -2.43
CA GLN A 55 9.50 2.50 -3.05
C GLN A 55 8.65 1.29 -3.40
N ARG A 56 9.23 0.23 -3.98
CA ARG A 56 8.46 -0.98 -4.29
C ARG A 56 7.88 -1.64 -3.05
N ILE A 57 8.67 -1.70 -1.97
CA ILE A 57 8.20 -2.26 -0.69
C ILE A 57 7.03 -1.42 -0.15
N ASP A 58 7.16 -0.09 -0.15
CA ASP A 58 6.10 0.82 0.29
C ASP A 58 4.83 0.64 -0.58
N ASP A 59 4.98 0.53 -1.91
CA ASP A 59 3.88 0.37 -2.87
C ASP A 59 3.20 -1.01 -2.74
N GLU A 60 3.95 -2.10 -2.62
CA GLU A 60 3.44 -3.46 -2.43
C GLU A 60 2.68 -3.59 -1.10
N MET A 61 3.21 -3.00 -0.01
CA MET A 61 2.52 -2.96 1.28
C MET A 61 1.18 -2.22 1.18
N LEU A 62 1.14 -1.09 0.48
CA LEU A 62 -0.09 -0.32 0.28
C LEU A 62 -1.12 -1.10 -0.54
N GLN A 63 -0.70 -1.83 -1.58
CA GLN A 63 -1.61 -2.66 -2.37
C GLN A 63 -2.15 -3.82 -1.55
N ASN A 64 -1.29 -4.57 -0.86
CA ASN A 64 -1.70 -5.69 -0.01
C ASN A 64 -2.67 -5.24 1.09
N GLN A 65 -2.47 -4.06 1.68
CA GLN A 65 -3.38 -3.51 2.69
C GLN A 65 -4.75 -3.14 2.11
N LYS A 66 -4.78 -2.55 0.90
CA LYS A 66 -6.04 -2.21 0.20
C LYS A 66 -6.82 -3.47 -0.17
N GLU A 67 -6.13 -4.49 -0.69
CA GLU A 67 -6.76 -5.77 -1.01
C GLU A 67 -7.32 -6.44 0.23
N GLN A 68 -6.57 -6.50 1.33
CA GLN A 68 -7.07 -7.01 2.60
C GLN A 68 -8.31 -6.25 3.08
N THR A 69 -8.27 -4.92 3.07
CA THR A 69 -9.41 -4.09 3.48
C THR A 69 -10.64 -4.36 2.60
N ARG A 70 -10.46 -4.49 1.28
CA ARG A 70 -11.55 -4.79 0.34
C ARG A 70 -12.14 -6.17 0.58
N LEU A 71 -11.28 -7.19 0.74
CA LEU A 71 -11.71 -8.56 1.03
C LEU A 71 -12.42 -8.64 2.38
N LEU A 72 -11.99 -7.86 3.38
CA LEU A 72 -12.66 -7.77 4.68
C LEU A 72 -14.05 -7.14 4.55
N ALA A 73 -14.19 -6.06 3.77
CA ALA A 73 -15.49 -5.42 3.50
C ALA A 73 -16.43 -6.36 2.71
N GLU A 74 -15.92 -7.04 1.69
CA GLU A 74 -16.69 -8.02 0.93
C GLU A 74 -17.09 -9.23 1.79
N LYS A 75 -16.16 -9.74 2.63
CA LYS A 75 -16.48 -10.80 3.59
C LYS A 75 -17.50 -10.36 4.63
N SER A 76 -17.48 -9.12 5.11
CA SER A 76 -18.51 -8.64 6.04
C SER A 76 -19.88 -8.61 5.39
N ASP A 77 -19.99 -8.17 4.14
CA ASP A 77 -21.26 -8.16 3.40
C ASP A 77 -21.77 -9.59 3.15
N ILE A 78 -20.87 -10.51 2.76
CA ILE A 78 -21.21 -11.94 2.58
C ILE A 78 -21.66 -12.58 3.89
N ASN A 79 -21.00 -12.28 5.02
CA ASN A 79 -21.41 -12.79 6.33
C ASN A 79 -22.80 -12.26 6.72
N LEU A 80 -23.08 -10.97 6.51
CA LEU A 80 -24.40 -10.38 6.79
C LEU A 80 -25.52 -11.05 5.97
N VAL A 81 -25.28 -11.30 4.67
CA VAL A 81 -26.23 -12.02 3.80
C VAL A 81 -26.42 -13.46 4.30
N SER A 82 -25.35 -14.18 4.64
CA SER A 82 -25.44 -15.55 5.16
C SER A 82 -26.19 -15.63 6.50
N ILE A 83 -25.98 -14.67 7.41
CA ILE A 83 -26.71 -14.59 8.68
C ILE A 83 -28.20 -14.35 8.43
N ALA A 84 -28.56 -13.47 7.49
CA ALA A 84 -29.95 -13.22 7.12
C ALA A 84 -30.63 -14.49 6.55
N ASP A 85 -29.95 -15.22 5.67
CA ASP A 85 -30.44 -16.48 5.09
C ASP A 85 -30.66 -17.56 6.17
N GLU A 86 -29.78 -17.65 7.18
CA GLU A 86 -29.94 -18.55 8.31
C GLU A 86 -31.14 -18.17 9.20
N ILE A 87 -31.35 -16.88 9.46
CA ILE A 87 -32.53 -16.39 10.18
C ILE A 87 -33.82 -16.70 9.42
N GLU A 88 -33.82 -16.58 8.08
CA GLU A 88 -34.97 -16.93 7.25
C GLU A 88 -35.30 -18.43 7.32
N LYS A 89 -34.27 -19.31 7.32
CA LYS A 89 -34.46 -20.75 7.53
C LYS A 89 -35.05 -21.05 8.90
N LEU A 90 -34.58 -20.38 9.95
CA LEU A 90 -35.13 -20.51 11.31
C LEU A 90 -36.60 -20.08 11.37
N LEU A 91 -36.96 -18.99 10.69
CA LEU A 91 -38.35 -18.53 10.62
C LEU A 91 -39.25 -19.58 9.95
N LYS A 92 -38.81 -20.17 8.84
CA LYS A 92 -39.54 -21.24 8.14
C LYS A 92 -39.74 -22.49 9.00
N LEU A 93 -38.80 -22.82 9.89
CA LEU A 93 -38.93 -23.97 10.80
C LEU A 93 -39.91 -23.69 11.94
N LYS A 94 -39.91 -22.46 12.47
CA LYS A 94 -40.90 -22.00 13.44
C LYS A 94 -42.31 -22.02 12.85
N ASP A 95 -42.50 -21.46 11.64
CA ASP A 95 -43.81 -21.41 10.97
C ASP A 95 -44.36 -22.82 10.66
N LYS A 96 -43.48 -23.81 10.46
CA LYS A 96 -43.85 -25.22 10.31
C LYS A 96 -44.20 -25.92 11.62
N GLY A 97 -44.12 -25.24 12.76
CA GLY A 97 -44.35 -25.80 14.09
C GLY A 97 -43.26 -26.77 14.55
N LEU A 98 -42.10 -26.78 13.90
CA LEU A 98 -40.95 -27.62 14.27
C LEU A 98 -40.06 -26.97 15.34
N LEU A 99 -40.26 -25.68 15.60
CA LEU A 99 -39.51 -24.89 16.55
C LEU A 99 -40.48 -24.11 17.45
N THR A 100 -40.21 -24.09 18.75
CA THR A 100 -40.91 -23.22 19.70
C THR A 100 -40.41 -21.78 19.58
N GLU A 101 -41.19 -20.81 20.06
CA GLU A 101 -40.79 -19.39 20.04
C GLU A 101 -39.48 -19.17 20.81
N ASP A 102 -39.33 -19.82 21.96
CA ASP A 102 -38.16 -19.68 22.82
C ASP A 102 -36.88 -20.21 22.16
N GLU A 103 -36.97 -21.36 21.46
CA GLU A 103 -35.86 -21.94 20.70
C GLU A 103 -35.47 -21.05 19.51
N PHE A 104 -36.44 -20.43 18.85
CA PHE A 104 -36.20 -19.50 17.74
C PHE A 104 -35.47 -18.25 18.21
N GLN A 105 -35.92 -17.63 19.32
CA GLN A 105 -35.29 -16.44 19.87
C GLN A 105 -33.86 -16.71 20.34
N GLN A 106 -33.60 -17.84 21.01
CA GLN A 106 -32.23 -18.23 21.38
C GLN A 106 -31.33 -18.40 20.15
N ALA A 107 -31.80 -19.06 19.09
CA ALA A 107 -31.02 -19.30 17.89
C ALA A 107 -30.70 -18.00 17.15
N LYS A 108 -31.69 -17.11 16.98
CA LYS A 108 -31.51 -15.78 16.38
C LYS A 108 -30.47 -14.96 17.13
N GLN A 109 -30.52 -14.95 18.45
CA GLN A 109 -29.61 -14.16 19.28
C GLN A 109 -28.18 -14.71 19.24
N ARG A 110 -28.01 -16.04 19.14
CA ARG A 110 -26.69 -16.65 18.93
C ARG A 110 -26.09 -16.30 17.57
N LEU A 111 -26.90 -16.18 16.51
CA LEU A 111 -26.41 -15.82 15.19
C LEU A 111 -25.99 -14.35 15.09
N ILE A 112 -26.72 -13.44 15.76
CA ILE A 112 -26.40 -12.00 15.78
C ILE A 112 -25.15 -11.72 16.63
N ASN A 113 -24.91 -12.49 17.69
CA ASN A 113 -23.75 -12.32 18.58
C ASN A 113 -22.52 -13.15 18.15
N LYS A 114 -22.54 -13.78 16.96
CA LYS A 114 -21.43 -14.63 16.48
C LYS A 114 -20.28 -13.84 15.83
N ASP A 115 -20.38 -12.52 15.78
CA ASP A 115 -19.35 -11.59 15.30
C ASP A 115 -18.42 -11.11 16.42
#